data_AF-A0AAD9JUM6-F1
#
_entry.id   AF-A0AAD9JUM6-F1
#
_cell.length_a   1.000
_cell.length_b   1.000
_cell.length_c   1.000
_cell.angle_alpha   90.00
_cell.angle_beta   90.00
_cell.angle_gamma   90.00
#
_symmetry.space_group_name_H-M   'P 1'
#
loop_
_entity.id
_entity.type
_entity.pdbx_description
1 polymer ?
#
loop_
_entity_poly.entity_id
_entity_poly.type
_entity_poly.pdbx_seq_one_letter_code
_entity_poly.pdbx_strand_id
1 'polypeptide(L)'
;MAGTVALPEAFDFTATGILGEKRDTMLENQLLLRTELSHPMKRGYTEYPGRSFCYGKPNAPKDGGAAEALSGWPSGGLYFHRKREGSQDMRPERDFMALNRSAVQAGLTNSREYSQFRSTHDIRRKVPTESEEKKTSRRLPPDMVYGIATRPATPIHDLLEHRYQDRWVNERRSLELSKRKKDHSKKLVPGQVYDTRASILRSYQVPVELAPLWHMPKFANKASPHLETFRSAPAREQAFSNYQSDKIGRQGLFGHGIYEPAKN
;
A
#
# COMPACT_ATOMS: atom_id res chain seq x y z
N MET A 1 7.31 -20.53 71.61
CA MET A 1 8.43 -21.01 70.77
C MET A 1 8.44 -20.17 69.50
N ALA A 2 9.37 -19.23 69.39
CA ALA A 2 9.50 -18.40 68.20
C ALA A 2 10.17 -19.26 67.11
N GLY A 3 9.44 -19.57 66.05
CA GLY A 3 9.99 -20.29 64.90
C GLY A 3 11.02 -19.41 64.20
N THR A 4 12.26 -19.89 64.10
CA THR A 4 13.29 -19.30 63.26
C THR A 4 12.87 -19.44 61.80
N VAL A 5 12.36 -18.35 61.21
CA VAL A 5 12.11 -18.26 59.78
C VAL A 5 13.47 -18.26 59.09
N ALA A 6 13.79 -19.35 58.40
CA ALA A 6 14.99 -19.43 57.58
C ALA A 6 14.93 -18.35 56.49
N LEU A 7 16.03 -17.62 56.31
CA LEU A 7 16.15 -16.65 55.23
C LEU A 7 16.04 -17.39 53.87
N PRO A 8 15.32 -16.84 52.89
CA PRO A 8 15.17 -17.47 51.59
C PRO A 8 16.53 -17.65 50.89
N GLU A 9 16.75 -18.82 50.29
CA GLU A 9 17.96 -19.09 49.50
C GLU A 9 17.94 -18.26 48.21
N ALA A 10 19.10 -17.82 47.71
CA ALA A 10 19.20 -17.00 46.50
C ALA A 10 18.52 -17.62 45.26
N PHE A 11 18.44 -18.96 45.21
CA PHE A 11 17.81 -19.70 44.13
C PHE A 11 16.28 -19.79 44.21
N ASP A 12 15.66 -19.39 45.34
CA ASP A 12 14.19 -19.39 45.50
C ASP A 12 13.52 -18.39 44.55
N PHE A 13 14.27 -17.35 44.18
CA PHE A 13 13.86 -16.32 43.21
C PHE A 13 14.00 -16.80 41.76
N THR A 14 14.60 -17.96 41.50
CA THR A 14 14.60 -18.57 40.16
C THR A 14 13.29 -19.31 39.90
N ALA A 15 12.82 -19.29 38.66
CA ALA A 15 11.59 -19.99 38.25
C ALA A 15 11.68 -21.51 38.49
N THR A 16 12.90 -22.06 38.43
CA THR A 16 13.21 -23.49 38.63
C THR A 16 13.48 -23.87 40.08
N GLY A 17 13.42 -22.96 41.05
CA GLY A 17 14.04 -23.05 42.39
C GLY A 17 13.82 -24.31 43.26
N ILE A 18 13.01 -25.27 42.82
CA ILE A 18 12.70 -26.53 43.50
C ILE A 18 13.32 -27.77 42.78
N LEU A 19 13.68 -27.67 41.49
CA LEU A 19 14.05 -28.83 40.67
C LEU A 19 15.26 -28.56 39.77
N GLY A 20 16.25 -29.47 39.80
CA GLY A 20 17.42 -29.47 38.93
C GLY A 20 18.72 -28.99 39.59
N GLU A 21 19.80 -29.00 38.80
CA GLU A 21 21.13 -28.55 39.24
C GLU A 21 21.18 -27.02 39.31
N LYS A 22 21.48 -26.48 40.49
CA LYS A 22 21.62 -25.02 40.74
C LYS A 22 23.00 -24.56 40.24
N ARG A 23 23.04 -23.65 39.26
CA ARG A 23 24.28 -23.06 38.72
C ARG A 23 24.29 -21.55 38.96
N ASP A 24 25.44 -20.99 39.30
CA ASP A 24 25.58 -19.55 39.59
C ASP A 24 25.17 -18.67 38.40
N THR A 25 25.44 -19.11 37.17
CA THR A 25 25.03 -18.42 35.93
C THR A 25 23.51 -18.26 35.80
N MET A 26 22.71 -19.03 36.55
CA MET A 26 21.25 -18.89 36.55
C MET A 26 20.78 -17.63 37.28
N LEU A 27 21.57 -17.13 38.24
CA LEU A 27 21.28 -15.89 38.97
C LEU A 27 21.56 -14.65 38.12
N GLU A 28 22.44 -14.75 37.12
CA GLU A 28 22.73 -13.66 36.18
C GLU A 28 21.71 -13.60 35.04
N ASN A 29 21.13 -14.75 34.67
CA ASN A 29 20.17 -14.83 33.59
C ASN A 29 18.76 -14.38 34.02
N GLN A 30 18.41 -13.15 33.67
CA GLN A 30 17.11 -12.54 33.97
C GLN A 30 15.89 -13.31 33.43
N LEU A 31 16.05 -14.20 32.44
CA LEU A 31 14.96 -15.05 31.96
C LEU A 31 14.61 -16.18 32.93
N LEU A 32 15.58 -16.58 33.76
CA LEU A 32 15.42 -17.65 34.74
C LEU A 32 14.99 -17.12 36.11
N LEU A 33 15.13 -15.82 36.35
CA LEU A 33 14.64 -15.15 37.55
C LEU A 33 13.14 -14.83 37.44
N ARG A 34 12.46 -14.92 38.58
CA ARG A 34 11.08 -14.44 38.71
C ARG A 34 11.05 -12.92 38.56
N THR A 35 9.96 -12.40 38.02
CA THR A 35 9.74 -10.97 37.89
C THR A 35 9.58 -10.33 39.26
N GLU A 36 10.36 -9.29 39.53
CA GLU A 36 10.18 -8.43 40.69
C GLU A 36 8.86 -7.68 40.59
N LEU A 37 7.99 -7.85 41.58
CA LEU A 37 6.75 -7.10 41.67
C LEU A 37 7.09 -5.60 41.78
N SER A 38 6.34 -4.74 41.10
CA SER A 38 6.55 -3.28 40.98
C SER A 38 7.73 -2.79 40.15
N HIS A 39 8.59 -3.67 39.62
CA HIS A 39 9.73 -3.28 38.79
C HIS A 39 9.57 -3.73 37.33
N PRO A 40 9.95 -2.91 36.34
CA PRO A 40 9.93 -3.32 34.94
C PRO A 40 10.99 -4.39 34.65
N MET A 41 10.70 -5.30 33.72
CA MET A 41 11.68 -6.31 33.29
C MET A 41 12.87 -5.65 32.60
N LYS A 42 14.10 -5.97 33.03
CA LYS A 42 15.36 -5.42 32.49
C LYS A 42 15.83 -6.11 31.19
N ARG A 43 14.89 -6.62 30.37
CA ARG A 43 15.14 -7.52 29.21
C ARG A 43 16.28 -7.02 28.32
N GLY A 44 17.44 -7.68 28.40
CA GLY A 44 18.52 -7.60 27.40
C GLY A 44 19.29 -6.27 27.34
N TYR A 45 19.03 -5.31 28.24
CA TYR A 45 19.77 -4.06 28.33
C TYR A 45 20.48 -4.00 29.66
N THR A 46 21.76 -4.38 29.67
CA THR A 46 22.61 -4.39 30.87
C THR A 46 22.93 -2.97 31.35
N GLU A 47 22.89 -1.99 30.44
CA GLU A 47 23.26 -0.61 30.70
C GLU A 47 22.12 0.32 30.27
N TYR A 48 21.18 0.57 31.17
CA TYR A 48 20.30 1.71 31.01
C TYR A 48 21.07 2.97 31.37
N PRO A 49 21.06 4.00 30.52
CA PRO A 49 21.47 5.34 30.91
C PRO A 49 20.79 5.70 32.23
N GLY A 50 21.59 6.03 33.25
CA GLY A 50 21.16 6.15 34.63
C GLY A 50 20.02 7.17 34.82
N ARG A 51 19.58 7.36 36.07
CA ARG A 51 18.38 8.17 36.40
C ARG A 51 18.42 9.63 35.91
N SER A 52 19.61 10.17 35.61
CA SER A 52 19.81 11.51 35.05
C SER A 52 19.62 11.59 33.53
N PHE A 53 19.45 10.47 32.84
CA PHE A 53 19.26 10.45 31.39
C PHE A 53 17.81 10.71 31.00
N CYS A 54 17.60 11.76 30.21
CA CYS A 54 16.31 12.05 29.60
C CYS A 54 16.19 11.31 28.27
N TYR A 55 15.31 10.31 28.22
CA TYR A 55 14.97 9.63 26.97
C TYR A 55 14.21 10.56 26.03
N GLY A 56 14.43 10.36 24.74
CA GLY A 56 13.80 11.14 23.68
C GLY A 56 14.81 11.95 22.88
N LYS A 57 14.35 12.54 21.79
CA LYS A 57 15.17 13.43 20.95
C LYS A 57 14.99 14.86 21.46
N PRO A 58 16.04 15.55 21.90
CA PRO A 58 15.90 16.96 22.26
C PRO A 58 15.41 17.74 21.04
N ASN A 59 14.47 18.64 21.27
CA ASN A 59 14.16 19.68 20.30
C ASN A 59 15.39 20.57 20.23
N ALA A 60 16.29 20.28 19.29
CA ALA A 60 17.39 21.17 19.00
C ALA A 60 16.78 22.55 18.72
N PRO A 61 17.21 23.62 19.41
CA PRO A 61 16.85 24.97 19.00
C PRO A 61 17.31 25.07 17.56
N LYS A 62 16.35 25.11 16.63
CA LYS A 62 16.68 25.49 15.27
C LYS A 62 16.95 26.99 15.38
N ASP A 63 18.23 27.34 15.39
CA ASP A 63 18.67 28.70 15.19
C ASP A 63 17.92 29.28 13.98
N GLY A 64 17.31 30.45 14.17
CA GLY A 64 16.19 30.94 13.38
C GLY A 64 15.02 31.47 14.22
N GLY A 65 15.30 32.18 15.32
CA GLY A 65 14.28 32.79 16.17
C GLY A 65 13.52 33.92 15.47
N ALA A 66 12.43 34.43 16.08
CA ALA A 66 11.60 35.48 15.49
C ALA A 66 12.39 36.75 15.10
N ALA A 67 13.41 37.10 15.88
CA ALA A 67 14.30 38.23 15.58
C ALA A 67 15.07 38.04 14.26
N GLU A 68 15.56 36.81 14.01
CA GLU A 68 16.30 36.45 12.79
C GLU A 68 15.38 36.37 11.57
N ALA A 69 14.13 35.95 11.77
CA ALA A 69 13.09 35.98 10.73
C ALA A 69 12.70 37.42 10.33
N LEU A 70 12.74 38.37 11.27
CA LEU A 70 12.40 39.78 11.04
C LEU A 70 13.56 40.59 10.48
N SER A 71 14.82 40.22 10.77
CA SER A 71 16.02 40.95 10.33
C SER A 71 16.37 40.77 8.85
N GLY A 72 15.59 39.97 8.10
CA GLY A 72 15.81 39.70 6.69
C GLY A 72 16.87 38.63 6.44
N TRP A 73 16.68 37.89 5.34
CA TRP A 73 17.63 36.86 4.90
C TRP A 73 18.86 37.55 4.29
N PRO A 74 20.10 37.22 4.70
CA PRO A 74 21.27 37.71 3.99
C PRO A 74 21.24 37.21 2.54
N SER A 75 21.77 38.01 1.61
CA SER A 75 21.70 37.81 0.14
C SER A 75 22.32 36.50 -0.40
N GLY A 76 22.73 35.57 0.47
CA GLY A 76 23.26 34.24 0.13
C GLY A 76 22.31 33.06 0.36
N GLY A 77 21.04 33.30 0.68
CA GLY A 77 20.05 32.24 0.90
C GLY A 77 20.10 31.61 2.31
N LEU A 78 19.09 30.80 2.62
CA LEU A 78 18.90 30.23 3.96
C LEU A 78 20.11 29.38 4.40
N TYR A 79 20.65 29.64 5.60
CA TYR A 79 21.66 28.80 6.27
C TYR A 79 21.16 27.39 6.66
N PHE A 80 20.18 26.83 5.94
CA PHE A 80 19.76 25.44 6.10
C PHE A 80 20.73 24.45 5.45
N HIS A 81 21.87 24.90 4.96
CA HIS A 81 23.05 24.05 4.91
C HIS A 81 23.55 23.85 6.33
N ARG A 82 22.92 22.91 7.05
CA ARG A 82 23.64 22.16 8.08
C ARG A 82 24.92 21.69 7.39
N LYS A 83 26.04 22.37 7.62
CA LYS A 83 27.34 21.71 7.54
C LYS A 83 27.15 20.51 8.45
N ARG A 84 27.04 19.33 7.86
CA ARG A 84 27.10 18.09 8.61
C ARG A 84 28.52 18.08 9.18
N GLU A 85 28.71 18.73 10.31
CA GLU A 85 29.88 18.57 11.15
C GLU A 85 29.87 17.10 11.56
N GLY A 86 30.53 16.27 10.76
CA GLY A 86 30.47 14.81 10.80
C GLY A 86 30.45 14.08 9.46
N SER A 87 30.18 14.75 8.31
CA SER A 87 30.17 14.06 7.00
C SER A 87 31.34 14.37 6.08
N GLN A 88 32.31 15.19 6.49
CA GLN A 88 33.51 15.46 5.69
C GLN A 88 34.58 14.36 5.87
N ASP A 89 34.59 13.65 7.01
CA ASP A 89 35.64 12.67 7.34
C ASP A 89 35.18 11.21 7.46
N MET A 90 33.88 10.94 7.38
CA MET A 90 33.39 9.55 7.36
C MET A 90 33.62 8.97 5.98
N ARG A 91 34.82 8.40 5.77
CA ARG A 91 35.13 7.67 4.55
C ARG A 91 34.05 6.61 4.34
N PRO A 92 33.39 6.55 3.17
CA PRO A 92 32.30 5.62 2.96
C PRO A 92 32.72 4.18 3.23
N GLU A 93 31.77 3.37 3.72
CA GLU A 93 32.00 1.95 3.98
C GLU A 93 32.59 1.25 2.76
N ARG A 94 33.46 0.28 2.99
CA ARG A 94 34.03 -0.56 1.92
C ARG A 94 32.93 -1.37 1.25
N ASP A 95 32.99 -1.43 -0.08
CA ASP A 95 32.06 -2.25 -0.86
C ASP A 95 32.65 -3.66 -1.06
N PHE A 96 32.31 -4.56 -0.14
CA PHE A 96 32.77 -5.94 -0.21
C PHE A 96 32.26 -6.67 -1.46
N MET A 97 31.10 -6.32 -2.01
CA MET A 97 30.58 -7.02 -3.19
C MET A 97 31.37 -6.65 -4.44
N ALA A 98 31.63 -5.35 -4.63
CA ALA A 98 32.45 -4.87 -5.74
C ALA A 98 33.91 -5.35 -5.62
N LEU A 99 34.47 -5.34 -4.40
CA LEU A 99 35.81 -5.86 -4.14
C LEU A 99 35.90 -7.36 -4.39
N ASN A 100 34.89 -8.13 -3.95
CA ASN A 100 34.86 -9.57 -4.20
C ASN A 100 34.74 -9.86 -5.71
N ARG A 101 33.96 -9.08 -6.44
CA ARG A 101 33.84 -9.21 -7.90
C ARG A 101 35.17 -8.92 -8.61
N SER A 102 35.91 -7.89 -8.21
CA SER A 102 37.21 -7.58 -8.82
C SER A 102 38.28 -8.61 -8.47
N ALA A 103 38.25 -9.17 -7.25
CA ALA A 103 39.15 -10.25 -6.85
C ALA A 103 38.96 -11.50 -7.72
N VAL A 104 37.70 -11.86 -8.00
CA VAL A 104 37.36 -12.98 -8.89
C VAL A 104 37.75 -12.68 -10.34
N GLN A 105 37.55 -11.45 -10.81
CA GLN A 105 38.00 -11.03 -12.15
C GLN A 105 39.52 -11.07 -12.31
N ALA A 106 40.27 -10.80 -11.23
CA ALA A 106 41.73 -10.93 -11.19
C ALA A 106 42.20 -12.40 -11.05
N GLY A 107 41.28 -13.37 -11.01
CA GLY A 107 41.61 -14.80 -10.93
C GLY A 107 42.08 -15.27 -9.55
N LEU A 108 41.85 -14.49 -8.49
CA LEU A 108 42.27 -14.83 -7.13
C LEU A 108 41.34 -15.90 -6.56
N THR A 109 41.89 -17.10 -6.34
CA THR A 109 41.15 -18.26 -5.80
C THR A 109 41.58 -18.62 -4.38
N ASN A 110 42.74 -18.13 -3.93
CA ASN A 110 43.32 -18.44 -2.63
C ASN A 110 42.98 -17.38 -1.57
N SER A 111 42.70 -17.82 -0.33
CA SER A 111 42.31 -16.94 0.78
C SER A 111 43.41 -15.94 1.18
N ARG A 112 44.68 -16.34 1.11
CA ARG A 112 45.83 -15.46 1.42
C ARG A 112 45.94 -14.30 0.42
N GLU A 113 45.85 -14.63 -0.86
CA GLU A 113 45.84 -13.65 -1.95
C GLU A 113 44.64 -12.72 -1.84
N TYR A 114 43.49 -13.25 -1.45
CA TYR A 114 42.28 -12.47 -1.20
C TYR A 114 42.44 -11.44 -0.08
N SER A 115 43.13 -11.82 1.00
CA SER A 115 43.43 -10.91 2.10
C SER A 115 44.40 -9.81 1.69
N GLN A 116 45.41 -10.13 0.88
CA GLN A 116 46.34 -9.15 0.31
C GLN A 116 45.65 -8.24 -0.71
N PHE A 117 44.70 -8.76 -1.48
CA PHE A 117 43.90 -7.98 -2.41
C PHE A 117 43.01 -6.97 -1.66
N ARG A 118 42.41 -7.38 -0.53
CA ARG A 118 41.63 -6.50 0.35
C ARG A 118 42.44 -5.38 1.02
N SER A 119 43.73 -5.59 1.27
CA SER A 119 44.59 -4.56 1.86
C SER A 119 45.09 -3.55 0.82
N THR A 120 45.26 -3.98 -0.43
CA THR A 120 45.79 -3.16 -1.53
C THR A 120 44.71 -2.42 -2.33
N HIS A 121 43.50 -2.97 -2.43
CA HIS A 121 42.40 -2.40 -3.22
C HIS A 121 41.30 -1.82 -2.31
N ASP A 122 41.22 -0.49 -2.22
CA ASP A 122 40.20 0.21 -1.42
C ASP A 122 39.00 0.62 -2.28
N ILE A 123 38.05 -0.31 -2.47
CA ILE A 123 36.79 -0.04 -3.17
C ILE A 123 35.71 0.34 -2.14
N ARG A 124 35.12 1.53 -2.29
CA ARG A 124 34.13 2.08 -1.34
C ARG A 124 32.77 2.27 -1.97
N ARG A 125 31.72 2.18 -1.14
CA ARG A 125 30.35 2.45 -1.57
C ARG A 125 30.21 3.92 -1.95
N LYS A 126 29.49 4.19 -3.04
CA LYS A 126 29.12 5.56 -3.39
C LYS A 126 28.13 6.08 -2.34
N VAL A 127 28.43 7.23 -1.76
CA VAL A 127 27.45 7.93 -0.91
C VAL A 127 26.32 8.39 -1.82
N PRO A 128 25.06 8.02 -1.56
CA PRO A 128 23.93 8.54 -2.33
C PRO A 128 23.93 10.05 -2.24
N THR A 129 23.93 10.74 -3.38
CA THR A 129 23.62 12.17 -3.42
C THR A 129 22.12 12.34 -3.15
N GLU A 130 21.70 13.43 -2.50
CA GLU A 130 20.28 13.70 -2.19
C GLU A 130 19.36 13.63 -3.42
N SER A 131 19.92 13.75 -4.63
CA SER A 131 19.23 13.59 -5.91
C SER A 131 18.86 12.14 -6.25
N GLU A 132 19.62 11.15 -5.79
CA GLU A 132 19.41 9.72 -6.07
C GLU A 132 18.45 9.08 -5.05
N GLU A 133 18.53 9.48 -3.77
CA GLU A 133 17.61 8.99 -2.72
C GLU A 133 16.14 9.35 -3.03
N LYS A 134 15.90 10.48 -3.71
CA LYS A 134 14.57 10.94 -4.11
C LYS A 134 13.96 10.16 -5.29
N LYS A 135 14.76 9.39 -6.04
CA LYS A 135 14.29 8.67 -7.25
C LYS A 135 13.62 7.34 -6.94
N THR A 136 13.83 6.78 -5.75
CA THR A 136 13.09 5.59 -5.30
C THR A 136 11.85 6.03 -4.52
N SER A 137 10.85 6.56 -5.24
CA SER A 137 9.49 6.37 -4.74
C SER A 137 9.26 4.86 -4.73
N ARG A 138 9.12 4.27 -3.54
CA ARG A 138 8.83 2.85 -3.42
C ARG A 138 7.54 2.62 -4.20
N ARG A 139 7.61 1.91 -5.33
CA ARG A 139 6.41 1.56 -6.09
C ARG A 139 5.53 0.72 -5.19
N LEU A 140 4.47 1.33 -4.69
CA LEU A 140 3.49 0.65 -3.86
C LEU A 140 2.75 -0.36 -4.74
N PRO A 141 2.52 -1.60 -4.27
CA PRO A 141 1.79 -2.58 -5.04
C PRO A 141 0.36 -2.09 -5.36
N PRO A 142 -0.19 -2.41 -6.54
CA PRO A 142 -1.50 -1.90 -6.97
C PRO A 142 -2.66 -2.23 -6.02
N ASP A 143 -2.55 -3.31 -5.26
CA ASP A 143 -3.59 -3.81 -4.34
C ASP A 143 -3.45 -3.28 -2.90
N MET A 144 -2.57 -2.30 -2.65
CA MET A 144 -2.39 -1.75 -1.30
C MET A 144 -3.52 -0.78 -0.93
N VAL A 145 -4.36 -1.16 0.04
CA VAL A 145 -5.58 -0.41 0.43
C VAL A 145 -5.35 0.60 1.56
N TYR A 146 -4.23 0.53 2.28
CA TYR A 146 -3.92 1.42 3.41
C TYR A 146 -2.92 2.51 2.99
N GLY A 147 -3.14 3.76 3.41
CA GLY A 147 -2.24 4.88 3.09
C GLY A 147 -2.52 5.58 1.76
N ILE A 148 -3.80 5.65 1.35
CA ILE A 148 -4.23 6.58 0.30
C ILE A 148 -3.70 7.96 0.71
N ALA A 149 -2.80 8.51 -0.11
CA ALA A 149 -2.23 9.82 0.12
C ALA A 149 -3.38 10.80 0.37
N THR A 150 -3.31 11.54 1.47
CA THR A 150 -4.25 12.64 1.72
C THR A 150 -4.30 13.48 0.45
N ARG A 151 -5.52 13.77 -0.01
CA ARG A 151 -5.76 14.57 -1.21
C ARG A 151 -4.77 15.73 -1.20
N PRO A 152 -3.98 15.94 -2.29
CA PRO A 152 -3.00 17.02 -2.30
C PRO A 152 -3.72 18.30 -1.90
N ALA A 153 -3.09 19.07 -1.01
CA ALA A 153 -3.66 20.34 -0.57
C ALA A 153 -4.06 21.15 -1.80
N THR A 154 -5.22 21.80 -1.74
CA THR A 154 -5.70 22.66 -2.83
C THR A 154 -4.56 23.59 -3.25
N PRO A 155 -4.09 23.52 -4.51
CA PRO A 155 -2.90 24.24 -4.93
C PRO A 155 -3.09 25.72 -4.65
N ILE A 156 -2.19 26.30 -3.84
CA ILE A 156 -2.34 27.68 -3.35
C ILE A 156 -2.38 28.69 -4.50
N HIS A 157 -1.69 28.38 -5.60
CA HIS A 157 -1.71 29.18 -6.82
C HIS A 157 -3.13 29.31 -7.42
N ASP A 158 -3.93 28.23 -7.46
CA ASP A 158 -5.32 28.29 -7.93
C ASP A 158 -6.22 29.16 -7.03
N LEU A 159 -5.88 29.27 -5.74
CA LEU A 159 -6.58 30.14 -4.79
C LEU A 159 -6.19 31.61 -4.98
N LEU A 160 -4.90 31.88 -5.15
CA LEU A 160 -4.37 33.23 -5.38
C LEU A 160 -4.81 33.81 -6.73
N GLU A 161 -4.90 32.97 -7.77
CA GLU A 161 -5.40 33.36 -9.10
C GLU A 161 -6.94 33.34 -9.21
N HIS A 162 -7.66 33.10 -8.12
CA HIS A 162 -9.13 33.00 -8.11
C HIS A 162 -9.73 31.98 -9.11
N ARG A 163 -8.97 30.97 -9.54
CA ARG A 163 -9.39 29.96 -10.54
C ARG A 163 -10.66 29.23 -10.16
N TYR A 164 -10.92 29.06 -8.86
CA TYR A 164 -12.15 28.41 -8.38
C TYR A 164 -13.38 29.32 -8.52
N GLN A 165 -13.22 30.62 -8.27
CA GLN A 165 -14.28 31.60 -8.50
C GLN A 165 -14.60 31.68 -10.00
N ASP A 166 -13.59 31.77 -10.86
CA ASP A 166 -13.79 31.81 -12.30
C ASP A 166 -14.47 30.55 -12.84
N ARG A 167 -14.05 29.37 -12.36
CA ARG A 167 -14.71 28.11 -12.67
C ARG A 167 -16.19 28.14 -12.30
N TRP A 168 -16.51 28.59 -11.09
CA TRP A 168 -17.89 28.67 -10.61
C TRP A 168 -18.74 29.66 -11.41
N VAL A 169 -18.21 30.84 -11.74
CA VAL A 169 -18.90 31.84 -12.57
C VAL A 169 -19.15 31.30 -13.98
N ASN A 170 -18.15 30.63 -14.57
CA ASN A 170 -18.28 30.03 -15.90
C ASN A 170 -19.30 28.87 -15.92
N GLU A 171 -19.30 28.03 -14.89
CA GLU A 171 -20.29 26.96 -14.75
C GLU A 171 -21.70 27.52 -14.60
N ARG A 172 -21.89 28.54 -13.76
CA ARG A 172 -23.17 29.25 -13.62
C ARG A 172 -23.65 29.86 -14.93
N ARG A 173 -22.77 30.54 -15.65
CA ARG A 173 -23.08 31.12 -16.97
C ARG A 173 -23.45 30.05 -17.98
N SER A 174 -22.72 28.93 -18.00
CA SER A 174 -23.02 27.78 -18.87
C SER A 174 -24.37 27.15 -18.56
N LEU A 175 -24.69 26.95 -17.27
CA LEU A 175 -25.99 26.44 -16.83
C LEU A 175 -27.12 27.38 -17.22
N GLU A 176 -26.94 28.69 -17.08
CA GLU A 176 -27.95 29.67 -17.47
C GLU A 176 -28.17 29.68 -18.99
N LEU A 177 -27.09 29.65 -19.78
CA LEU A 177 -27.18 29.54 -21.25
C LEU A 177 -27.89 28.24 -21.67
N SER A 178 -27.57 27.12 -21.03
CA SER A 178 -28.23 25.83 -21.28
C SER A 178 -29.73 25.90 -20.94
N LYS A 179 -30.09 26.53 -19.82
CA LYS A 179 -31.49 26.74 -19.43
C LYS A 179 -32.22 27.62 -20.45
N ARG A 180 -31.64 28.77 -20.84
CA ARG A 180 -32.21 29.66 -21.87
C ARG A 180 -32.39 28.95 -23.20
N LYS A 181 -31.42 28.11 -23.64
CA LYS A 181 -31.54 27.29 -24.85
C LYS A 181 -32.69 26.29 -24.74
N LYS A 182 -32.82 25.59 -23.60
CA LYS A 182 -33.94 24.67 -23.33
C LYS A 182 -35.28 25.39 -23.33
N ASP A 183 -35.36 26.57 -22.73
CA ASP A 183 -36.59 27.35 -22.68
C ASP A 183 -36.95 27.90 -24.07
N HIS A 184 -35.95 28.26 -24.87
CA HIS A 184 -36.15 28.67 -26.27
C HIS A 184 -36.60 27.49 -27.16
N SER A 185 -36.03 26.29 -26.97
CA SER A 185 -36.45 25.08 -27.70
C SER A 185 -37.80 24.55 -27.22
N LYS A 186 -38.20 24.87 -25.98
CA LYS A 186 -39.49 24.50 -25.39
C LYS A 186 -40.61 25.50 -25.72
N LYS A 187 -40.35 26.53 -26.53
CA LYS A 187 -41.43 27.37 -27.06
C LYS A 187 -42.40 26.44 -27.79
N LEU A 188 -43.53 26.20 -27.15
CA LEU A 188 -44.57 25.30 -27.59
C LEU A 188 -45.03 25.75 -28.98
N VAL A 189 -45.02 24.84 -29.94
CA VAL A 189 -45.76 25.05 -31.19
C VAL A 189 -47.24 25.10 -30.78
N PRO A 190 -47.94 26.22 -31.00
CA PRO A 190 -49.34 26.32 -30.62
C PRO A 190 -50.15 25.24 -31.35
N GLY A 191 -50.86 24.40 -30.60
CA GLY A 191 -51.75 23.35 -31.13
C GLY A 191 -51.28 21.90 -30.93
N GLN A 192 -50.06 21.65 -30.46
CA GLN A 192 -49.57 20.29 -30.22
C GLN A 192 -49.79 19.87 -28.75
N VAL A 193 -50.71 18.95 -28.50
CA VAL A 193 -50.94 18.37 -27.16
C VAL A 193 -49.75 17.49 -26.81
N TYR A 194 -49.06 17.81 -25.72
CA TYR A 194 -47.91 17.04 -25.25
C TYR A 194 -48.37 15.80 -24.49
N ASP A 195 -47.80 14.65 -24.84
CA ASP A 195 -47.99 13.44 -24.06
C ASP A 195 -47.43 13.62 -22.64
N THR A 196 -48.28 13.41 -21.65
CA THR A 196 -47.84 13.40 -20.25
C THR A 196 -47.02 12.15 -19.98
N ARG A 197 -46.17 12.17 -18.94
CA ARG A 197 -45.41 10.99 -18.50
C ARG A 197 -46.32 9.77 -18.27
N ALA A 198 -47.56 9.99 -17.84
CA ALA A 198 -48.56 8.94 -17.66
C ALA A 198 -49.08 8.35 -18.99
N SER A 199 -49.16 9.14 -20.08
CA SER A 199 -49.49 8.64 -21.43
C SER A 199 -48.37 7.76 -21.97
N ILE A 200 -47.11 8.22 -21.85
CA ILE A 200 -45.92 7.49 -22.30
C ILE A 200 -45.74 6.17 -21.56
N LEU A 201 -45.98 6.14 -20.24
CA LEU A 201 -45.87 4.91 -19.45
C LEU A 201 -47.02 3.91 -19.69
N ARG A 202 -48.13 4.33 -20.32
CA ARG A 202 -49.17 3.40 -20.78
C ARG A 202 -48.80 2.73 -22.09
N SER A 203 -48.13 3.46 -22.99
CA SER A 203 -47.74 2.93 -24.30
C SER A 203 -46.42 2.16 -24.28
N TYR A 204 -45.54 2.43 -23.32
CA TYR A 204 -44.21 1.82 -23.26
C TYR A 204 -43.86 1.38 -21.84
N GLN A 205 -43.76 0.06 -21.64
CA GLN A 205 -43.06 -0.52 -20.50
C GLN A 205 -41.61 -0.81 -20.89
N VAL A 206 -40.67 -0.32 -20.08
CA VAL A 206 -39.25 -0.64 -20.28
C VAL A 206 -39.10 -2.16 -20.15
N PRO A 207 -38.57 -2.87 -21.16
CA PRO A 207 -38.32 -4.30 -21.02
C PRO A 207 -37.36 -4.51 -19.85
N VAL A 208 -37.85 -5.19 -18.80
CA VAL A 208 -37.02 -5.57 -17.67
C VAL A 208 -36.18 -6.75 -18.12
N GLU A 209 -34.90 -6.52 -18.34
CA GLU A 209 -33.95 -7.62 -18.51
C GLU A 209 -34.03 -8.48 -17.24
N LEU A 210 -34.44 -9.74 -17.40
CA LEU A 210 -34.50 -10.68 -16.29
C LEU A 210 -33.09 -10.82 -15.71
N ALA A 211 -32.97 -10.68 -14.39
CA ALA A 211 -31.71 -10.88 -13.71
C ALA A 211 -31.12 -12.24 -14.12
N PRO A 212 -29.82 -12.32 -14.46
CA PRO A 212 -29.20 -13.57 -14.86
C PRO A 212 -29.36 -14.60 -13.74
N LEU A 213 -29.66 -15.84 -14.10
CA LEU A 213 -29.77 -16.94 -13.14
C LEU A 213 -28.43 -17.08 -12.40
N TRP A 214 -28.49 -17.19 -11.07
CA TRP A 214 -27.30 -17.29 -10.24
C TRP A 214 -26.42 -18.47 -10.69
N HIS A 215 -25.15 -18.20 -10.95
CA HIS A 215 -24.15 -19.21 -11.28
C HIS A 215 -22.93 -19.05 -10.37
N MET A 216 -22.31 -20.17 -9.95
CA MET A 216 -21.07 -20.09 -9.19
C MET A 216 -19.92 -19.55 -10.08
N PRO A 217 -19.05 -18.65 -9.57
CA PRO A 217 -17.92 -18.11 -10.34
C PRO A 217 -16.97 -19.17 -10.90
N LYS A 218 -16.82 -20.30 -10.20
CA LYS A 218 -15.98 -21.42 -10.66
C LYS A 218 -16.51 -22.04 -11.96
N PHE A 219 -17.82 -22.05 -12.19
CA PHE A 219 -18.43 -22.61 -13.38
C PHE A 219 -18.44 -21.62 -14.55
N ALA A 220 -18.50 -20.32 -14.28
CA ALA A 220 -18.35 -19.31 -15.33
C ALA A 220 -16.90 -19.22 -15.86
N ASN A 221 -15.91 -19.25 -14.95
CA ASN A 221 -14.54 -18.90 -15.31
C ASN A 221 -13.59 -20.10 -15.48
N LYS A 222 -13.87 -21.23 -14.84
CA LYS A 222 -12.92 -22.37 -14.75
C LYS A 222 -13.48 -23.69 -15.28
N ALA A 223 -14.73 -23.73 -15.73
CA ALA A 223 -15.29 -24.93 -16.32
C ALA A 223 -14.79 -25.09 -17.76
N SER A 224 -13.70 -25.82 -17.93
CA SER A 224 -13.33 -26.39 -19.22
C SER A 224 -13.99 -27.77 -19.37
N PRO A 225 -14.44 -28.13 -20.59
CA PRO A 225 -14.90 -29.49 -20.86
C PRO A 225 -13.76 -30.47 -20.56
N HIS A 226 -14.03 -31.48 -19.74
CA HIS A 226 -13.06 -32.53 -19.43
C HIS A 226 -12.99 -33.59 -20.54
N LEU A 227 -13.99 -33.61 -21.43
CA LEU A 227 -14.11 -34.52 -22.55
C LEU A 227 -14.46 -33.71 -23.80
N GLU A 228 -13.66 -33.86 -24.85
CA GLU A 228 -14.01 -33.42 -26.20
C GLU A 228 -14.55 -34.63 -26.97
N THR A 229 -15.88 -34.73 -27.08
CA THR A 229 -16.56 -35.84 -27.77
C THR A 229 -16.70 -35.63 -29.27
N PHE A 230 -16.35 -34.45 -29.79
CA PHE A 230 -16.42 -34.13 -31.20
C PHE A 230 -15.20 -34.70 -31.95
N ARG A 231 -15.44 -35.23 -33.15
CA ARG A 231 -14.39 -35.83 -34.00
C ARG A 231 -13.39 -34.79 -34.52
N SER A 232 -13.80 -33.53 -34.63
CA SER A 232 -12.97 -32.40 -35.07
C SER A 232 -13.55 -31.06 -34.60
N ALA A 233 -12.71 -30.03 -34.52
CA ALA A 233 -13.13 -28.66 -34.21
C ALA A 233 -14.25 -28.10 -35.12
N PRO A 234 -14.21 -28.26 -36.47
CA PRO A 234 -15.29 -27.78 -37.33
C PRO A 234 -16.60 -28.55 -37.10
N ALA A 235 -16.54 -29.85 -36.78
CA ALA A 235 -17.75 -30.61 -36.45
C ALA A 235 -18.42 -30.10 -35.16
N ARG A 236 -17.63 -29.62 -34.20
CA ARG A 236 -18.14 -28.97 -32.98
C ARG A 236 -18.92 -27.69 -33.31
N GLU A 237 -18.33 -26.81 -34.12
CA GLU A 237 -18.96 -25.53 -34.50
C GLU A 237 -20.27 -25.75 -35.27
N GLN A 238 -20.28 -26.68 -36.20
CA GLN A 238 -21.49 -27.07 -36.94
C GLN A 238 -22.57 -27.62 -36.01
N ALA A 239 -22.22 -28.47 -35.04
CA ALA A 239 -23.17 -28.99 -34.07
C ALA A 239 -23.78 -27.88 -33.20
N PHE A 240 -22.99 -26.91 -32.74
CA PHE A 240 -23.51 -25.77 -31.98
C PHE A 240 -24.38 -24.84 -32.82
N SER A 241 -24.04 -24.63 -34.09
CA SER A 241 -24.88 -23.85 -35.01
C SER A 241 -26.24 -24.51 -35.24
N ASN A 242 -26.25 -25.81 -35.51
CA ASN A 242 -27.48 -26.59 -35.66
C ASN A 242 -28.32 -26.57 -34.38
N TYR A 243 -27.68 -26.69 -33.23
CA TYR A 243 -28.35 -26.59 -31.93
C TYR A 243 -28.99 -25.21 -31.72
N GLN A 244 -28.29 -24.12 -32.05
CA GLN A 244 -28.86 -22.76 -31.93
C GLN A 244 -30.09 -22.56 -32.81
N SER A 245 -30.07 -23.09 -34.05
CA SER A 245 -31.25 -23.05 -34.90
C SER A 245 -32.40 -23.91 -34.38
N ASP A 246 -32.09 -25.10 -33.83
CA ASP A 246 -33.09 -26.05 -33.34
C ASP A 246 -33.72 -25.60 -32.01
N LYS A 247 -32.97 -24.87 -31.18
CA LYS A 247 -33.41 -24.35 -29.87
C LYS A 247 -34.69 -23.50 -29.96
N ILE A 248 -34.89 -22.77 -31.04
CA ILE A 248 -36.01 -21.82 -31.23
C ILE A 248 -37.36 -22.55 -31.22
N GLY A 249 -37.39 -23.79 -31.72
CA GLY A 249 -38.61 -24.59 -31.79
C GLY A 249 -38.87 -25.44 -30.55
N ARG A 250 -38.04 -25.36 -29.50
CA ARG A 250 -38.08 -26.26 -28.34
C ARG A 250 -38.50 -25.55 -27.06
N GLN A 251 -39.25 -26.26 -26.22
CA GLN A 251 -39.66 -25.80 -24.90
C GLN A 251 -38.50 -25.75 -23.90
N GLY A 252 -38.63 -24.86 -22.91
CA GLY A 252 -37.73 -24.74 -21.76
C GLY A 252 -36.67 -23.62 -21.90
N LEU A 253 -36.20 -23.12 -20.76
CA LEU A 253 -35.24 -21.99 -20.67
C LEU A 253 -33.98 -22.17 -21.53
N PHE A 254 -33.49 -23.40 -21.61
CA PHE A 254 -32.32 -23.74 -22.40
C PHE A 254 -32.65 -24.27 -23.80
N GLY A 255 -33.94 -24.54 -24.11
CA GLY A 255 -34.40 -25.09 -25.39
C GLY A 255 -33.87 -26.50 -25.69
N HIS A 256 -33.77 -27.32 -24.64
CA HIS A 256 -33.50 -28.76 -24.72
C HIS A 256 -34.78 -29.62 -24.59
N GLY A 257 -35.95 -28.98 -24.48
CA GLY A 257 -37.22 -29.67 -24.31
C GLY A 257 -37.80 -30.22 -25.62
N ILE A 258 -39.08 -30.60 -25.53
CA ILE A 258 -39.89 -31.09 -26.64
C ILE A 258 -40.19 -29.91 -27.58
N TYR A 259 -40.42 -30.18 -28.86
CA TYR A 259 -40.84 -29.17 -29.82
C TYR A 259 -42.14 -28.49 -29.37
N GLU A 260 -42.20 -27.18 -29.50
CA GLU A 260 -43.43 -26.42 -29.29
C GLU A 260 -44.48 -26.87 -30.32
N PRO A 261 -45.74 -27.12 -29.89
CA PRO A 261 -46.82 -27.36 -30.83
C PRO A 261 -47.01 -26.13 -31.72
N ALA A 262 -47.45 -26.34 -32.97
CA ALA A 262 -47.78 -25.24 -33.87
C ALA A 262 -48.79 -24.30 -33.19
N LYS A 263 -48.48 -23.01 -33.16
CA LYS A 263 -49.41 -21.99 -32.66
C LYS A 263 -50.50 -21.83 -33.72
N ASN A 264 -51.70 -22.31 -33.41
CA ASN A 264 -52.91 -22.08 -34.21
C ASN A 264 -53.30 -20.61 -34.21
#